data_AF-A0A5B8JGD3-F1
#
_entry.id   AF-A0A5B8JGD3-F1
#
_cell.length_a   1.000
_cell.length_b   1.000
_cell.length_c   1.000
_cell.angle_alpha   90.00
_cell.angle_beta   90.00
_cell.angle_gamma   90.00
#
_symmetry.space_group_name_H-M   'P 1'
#
loop_
_entity.id
_entity.type
_entity.pdbx_description
1 polymer ?
#
loop_
_entity_poly.entity_id
_entity_poly.type
_entity_poly.pdbx_seq_one_letter_code
_entity_poly.pdbx_strand_id
1 'polypeptide(L)'
;MGEETPDPLSAGVAYVVLFLLFVKAPGLTLVPAMAMPAFGLLAVGFFWPTVRAAKGTAGLLYGAVIAMVIGLALRLQASDQNFVTNTPTQLSMILLWVFAFPALVLAGYWALERVDLFRGTAVALAGAVASSLFSGTEIGWKGDQGIFVTMFLLALTARRLQLTRLVLGGAAVANVLSDARTMAFVTVVALICTFLTQQSLRWVRQHPGKSLSLIIGGFLLTSLAMVQAMLSGLLGQEIQRRTSLQLGGGRDLISAGRTEWAATLELFRQSPWGFGTGVTPDGAMQRDAIGAAQNAGGDYTNTVYWSDSVFGDRTDLHSVLADLWAHFGIGGVILAAAIATVFVAAIPRAVGFIRELGALPLFAILTGAWDLLFSPMGNSDRIIMGLLAGVVLGHLARFPGSTPIAIQHGPWKRMPSVGGVVPETRAKARQDGPAWDPRPPRA
;
A
#
# COMPACT_ATOMS: atom_id res chain seq x y z
N MET A 1 18.32 2.87 -31.94
CA MET A 1 17.19 3.64 -31.37
C MET A 1 17.78 4.44 -30.25
N GLY A 2 17.84 5.77 -30.39
CA GLY A 2 18.41 6.64 -29.36
C GLY A 2 17.54 6.60 -28.11
N GLU A 3 18.16 6.43 -26.94
CA GLU A 3 17.50 6.74 -25.67
C GLU A 3 17.23 8.24 -25.68
N GLU A 4 16.00 8.65 -26.00
CA GLU A 4 15.54 10.00 -25.72
C GLU A 4 15.64 10.20 -24.21
N THR A 5 16.58 11.04 -23.78
CA THR A 5 16.64 11.52 -22.41
C THR A 5 15.30 12.21 -22.10
N PRO A 6 14.58 11.81 -21.05
CA PRO A 6 13.29 12.40 -20.73
C PRO A 6 13.43 13.92 -20.59
N ASP A 7 12.50 14.66 -21.21
CA ASP A 7 12.46 16.12 -21.17
C ASP A 7 12.58 16.60 -19.70
N PRO A 8 13.59 17.43 -19.35
CA PRO A 8 13.80 17.88 -17.98
C PRO A 8 12.59 18.61 -17.38
N LEU A 9 11.75 19.25 -18.21
CA LEU A 9 10.49 19.84 -17.75
C LEU A 9 9.49 18.76 -17.31
N SER A 10 9.42 17.64 -18.03
CA SER A 10 8.56 16.50 -17.69
C SER A 10 8.99 15.81 -16.39
N ALA A 11 10.30 15.72 -16.12
CA ALA A 11 10.84 15.16 -14.89
C ALA A 11 10.58 16.09 -13.68
N GLY A 12 10.71 17.40 -13.85
CA GLY A 12 10.37 18.39 -12.81
C GLY A 12 8.90 18.29 -12.38
N VAL A 13 7.98 18.24 -13.34
CA VAL A 13 6.54 18.05 -13.08
C VAL A 13 6.28 16.73 -12.36
N ALA A 14 6.95 15.64 -12.77
CA ALA A 14 6.81 14.34 -12.11
C ALA A 14 7.23 14.38 -10.62
N TYR A 15 8.33 15.06 -10.27
CA TYR A 15 8.73 15.23 -8.86
C TYR A 15 7.72 16.05 -8.06
N VAL A 16 7.15 17.12 -8.65
CA VAL A 16 6.09 17.91 -8.01
C VAL A 16 4.86 17.05 -7.75
N VAL A 17 4.43 16.27 -8.75
CA VAL A 17 3.30 15.33 -8.61
C VAL A 17 3.54 14.33 -7.50
N LEU A 18 4.74 13.75 -7.45
CA LEU A 18 5.11 12.78 -6.41
C LEU A 18 5.12 13.42 -5.03
N PHE A 19 5.77 14.57 -4.86
CA PHE A 19 5.81 15.28 -3.57
C PHE A 19 4.40 15.58 -3.06
N LEU A 20 3.55 16.10 -3.94
CA LEU A 20 2.21 16.53 -3.59
C LEU A 20 1.19 15.39 -3.52
N LEU A 21 1.59 14.15 -3.86
CA LEU A 21 0.74 12.95 -3.81
C LEU A 21 0.18 12.68 -2.41
N PHE A 22 0.95 13.00 -1.37
CA PHE A 22 0.62 12.72 0.03
C PHE A 22 0.66 13.97 0.93
N VAL A 23 0.84 15.17 0.37
CA VAL A 23 0.79 16.41 1.15
C VAL A 23 -0.66 16.74 1.47
N LYS A 24 -1.02 16.85 2.76
CA LYS A 24 -2.32 17.31 3.28
C LYS A 24 -2.18 18.66 4.00
N ALA A 25 -1.65 19.67 3.31
CA ALA A 25 -1.56 21.05 3.82
C ALA A 25 -2.60 21.96 3.14
N PRO A 26 -3.33 22.82 3.90
CA PRO A 26 -4.16 23.87 3.31
C PRO A 26 -3.33 24.75 2.36
N GLY A 27 -3.76 24.89 1.10
CA GLY A 27 -3.08 25.71 0.09
C GLY A 27 -1.82 25.12 -0.56
N LEU A 28 -1.32 23.97 -0.09
CA LEU A 28 -0.14 23.27 -0.64
C LEU A 28 -0.43 21.87 -1.14
N THR A 29 -1.57 21.30 -0.77
CA THR A 29 -2.13 20.09 -1.38
C THR A 29 -2.22 20.28 -2.90
N LEU A 30 -1.75 19.31 -3.71
CA LEU A 30 -1.93 19.35 -5.18
C LEU A 30 -3.39 19.61 -5.55
N VAL A 31 -4.30 19.22 -4.66
CA VAL A 31 -5.70 19.49 -4.77
C VAL A 31 -6.31 19.53 -3.36
N PRO A 32 -7.06 20.56 -2.96
CA PRO A 32 -7.76 20.55 -1.68
C PRO A 32 -8.57 19.27 -1.55
N ALA A 33 -8.89 18.82 -0.33
CA ALA A 33 -9.64 17.58 -0.06
C ALA A 33 -10.95 17.43 -0.89
N MET A 34 -11.41 18.51 -1.51
CA MET A 34 -12.58 18.63 -2.39
C MET A 34 -12.30 18.61 -3.91
N ALA A 35 -11.05 18.63 -4.38
CA ALA A 35 -10.75 18.70 -5.82
C ALA A 35 -9.85 17.56 -6.34
N MET A 36 -9.32 16.71 -5.45
CA MET A 36 -8.56 15.49 -5.78
C MET A 36 -9.20 14.62 -6.88
N PRO A 37 -10.54 14.54 -6.99
CA PRO A 37 -11.20 13.70 -8.01
C PRO A 37 -11.86 14.45 -9.15
N ALA A 38 -11.95 15.78 -9.07
CA ALA A 38 -12.02 16.58 -10.30
C ALA A 38 -10.70 16.41 -11.07
N PHE A 39 -9.56 16.41 -10.34
CA PHE A 39 -8.28 16.00 -10.91
C PHE A 39 -8.32 14.54 -11.35
N GLY A 40 -8.86 13.61 -10.53
CA GLY A 40 -9.03 12.19 -10.88
C GLY A 40 -9.83 11.90 -12.15
N LEU A 41 -10.93 12.61 -12.40
CA LEU A 41 -11.74 12.47 -13.62
C LEU A 41 -11.03 13.04 -14.86
N LEU A 42 -10.39 14.21 -14.73
CA LEU A 42 -9.57 14.80 -15.80
C LEU A 42 -8.29 13.97 -16.04
N ALA A 43 -7.75 13.38 -14.98
CA ALA A 43 -6.59 12.49 -14.95
C ALA A 43 -6.89 11.14 -15.61
N VAL A 44 -8.10 10.57 -15.48
CA VAL A 44 -8.44 9.32 -16.19
C VAL A 44 -8.37 9.51 -17.70
N GLY A 45 -8.80 10.67 -18.23
CA GLY A 45 -8.64 11.02 -19.64
C GLY A 45 -7.17 11.27 -20.02
N PHE A 46 -6.46 12.06 -19.22
CA PHE A 46 -5.05 12.41 -19.47
C PHE A 46 -4.09 11.21 -19.33
N PHE A 47 -4.34 10.30 -18.41
CA PHE A 47 -3.55 9.10 -18.12
C PHE A 47 -4.13 7.83 -18.76
N TRP A 48 -5.12 7.93 -19.66
CA TRP A 48 -5.72 6.79 -20.35
C TRP A 48 -4.70 5.85 -21.04
N PRO A 49 -3.62 6.35 -21.68
CA PRO A 49 -2.55 5.49 -22.19
C PRO A 49 -1.86 4.67 -21.08
N THR A 50 -1.65 5.28 -19.92
CA THR A 50 -1.07 4.65 -18.72
C THR A 50 -2.02 3.61 -18.09
N VAL A 51 -3.33 3.88 -18.09
CA VAL A 51 -4.37 2.91 -17.67
C VAL A 51 -4.30 1.63 -18.52
N ARG A 52 -4.10 1.76 -19.83
CA ARG A 52 -3.94 0.61 -20.74
C ARG A 52 -2.63 -0.16 -20.50
N ALA A 53 -1.57 0.52 -20.07
CA ALA A 53 -0.26 -0.07 -19.80
C ALA A 53 -0.21 -0.82 -18.44
N ALA A 54 -0.85 -0.29 -17.40
CA ALA A 54 -0.79 -0.83 -16.05
C ALA A 54 -1.96 -1.79 -15.72
N LYS A 55 -1.92 -3.05 -16.20
CA LYS A 55 -3.00 -4.02 -15.89
C LYS A 55 -3.09 -4.26 -14.38
N GLY A 56 -4.19 -3.81 -13.78
CA GLY A 56 -4.47 -3.78 -12.34
C GLY A 56 -5.19 -2.49 -11.95
N THR A 57 -4.76 -1.36 -12.54
CA THR A 57 -5.38 -0.03 -12.32
C THR A 57 -6.78 0.08 -12.93
N ALA A 58 -7.01 -0.55 -14.09
CA ALA A 58 -8.33 -0.63 -14.70
C ALA A 58 -9.35 -1.34 -13.80
N GLY A 59 -8.96 -2.41 -13.09
CA GLY A 59 -9.83 -3.11 -12.14
C GLY A 59 -10.23 -2.22 -10.95
N LEU A 60 -9.30 -1.41 -10.44
CA LEU A 60 -9.59 -0.41 -9.41
C LEU A 60 -10.54 0.68 -9.91
N LEU A 61 -10.37 1.15 -11.15
CA LEU A 61 -11.25 2.14 -11.75
C LEU A 61 -12.66 1.59 -11.98
N TYR A 62 -12.79 0.39 -12.55
CA TYR A 62 -14.09 -0.27 -12.71
C TYR A 62 -14.76 -0.52 -11.36
N GLY A 63 -14.01 -0.99 -10.36
CA GLY A 63 -14.50 -1.16 -9.00
C GLY A 63 -15.01 0.14 -8.40
N ALA A 64 -14.29 1.25 -8.59
CA ALA A 64 -14.72 2.57 -8.10
C ALA A 64 -16.00 3.08 -8.80
N VAL A 65 -16.12 2.89 -10.12
CA VAL A 65 -17.34 3.24 -10.87
C VAL A 65 -18.53 2.40 -10.39
N ILE A 66 -18.35 1.08 -10.23
CA ILE A 66 -19.40 0.18 -9.72
C ILE A 66 -19.81 0.59 -8.30
N ALA A 67 -18.84 0.85 -7.42
CA ALA A 67 -19.07 1.33 -6.06
C ALA A 67 -19.89 2.62 -6.06
N MET A 68 -19.49 3.62 -6.85
CA MET A 68 -20.23 4.88 -7.00
C MET A 68 -21.67 4.65 -7.43
N VAL A 69 -21.90 3.88 -8.49
CA VAL A 69 -23.25 3.65 -9.04
C VAL A 69 -24.15 2.98 -8.00
N ILE A 70 -23.65 1.94 -7.32
CA ILE A 70 -24.40 1.23 -6.28
C ILE A 70 -24.65 2.14 -5.07
N GLY A 71 -23.65 2.87 -4.60
CA GLY A 71 -23.79 3.78 -3.46
C GLY A 71 -24.79 4.90 -3.70
N LEU A 72 -24.82 5.46 -4.92
CA LEU A 72 -25.81 6.45 -5.32
C LEU A 72 -27.22 5.83 -5.44
N ALA A 73 -27.34 4.61 -5.96
CA ALA A 73 -28.63 3.91 -6.02
C ALA A 73 -29.19 3.64 -4.62
N LEU A 74 -28.35 3.21 -3.68
CA LEU A 74 -28.73 3.02 -2.27
C LEU A 74 -29.11 4.35 -1.60
N ARG A 75 -28.41 5.45 -1.91
CA ARG A 75 -28.78 6.79 -1.41
C ARG A 75 -30.19 7.18 -1.85
N LEU A 76 -30.56 6.93 -3.11
CA LEU A 76 -31.91 7.22 -3.63
C LEU A 76 -32.98 6.37 -2.94
N GLN A 77 -32.67 5.12 -2.61
CA GLN A 77 -33.58 4.28 -1.84
C GLN A 77 -33.70 4.75 -0.38
N ALA A 78 -32.61 5.24 0.21
CA ALA A 78 -32.56 5.71 1.59
C ALA A 78 -33.27 7.07 1.78
N SER A 79 -33.30 7.94 0.76
CA SER A 79 -34.07 9.20 0.83
C SER A 79 -35.58 8.96 1.01
N ASP A 80 -36.07 7.77 0.68
CA ASP A 80 -37.46 7.38 0.85
C ASP A 80 -37.74 6.75 2.23
N GLN A 81 -36.71 6.52 3.07
CA GLN A 81 -36.79 5.69 4.30
C GLN A 81 -36.33 6.36 5.61
N ASN A 82 -36.53 7.67 5.79
CA ASN A 82 -36.20 8.41 7.03
C ASN A 82 -34.72 8.39 7.46
N PHE A 83 -33.78 8.08 6.58
CA PHE A 83 -32.35 8.17 6.89
C PHE A 83 -31.85 9.63 6.86
N VAL A 84 -30.79 9.92 7.62
CA VAL A 84 -30.16 11.24 7.62
C VAL A 84 -29.27 11.35 6.38
N THR A 85 -29.60 12.28 5.49
CA THR A 85 -28.82 12.56 4.28
C THR A 85 -27.84 13.70 4.50
N ASN A 86 -26.58 13.46 4.14
CA ASN A 86 -25.50 14.43 4.27
C ASN A 86 -25.61 15.60 3.29
N THR A 87 -24.94 16.72 3.63
CA THR A 87 -24.82 17.91 2.79
C THR A 87 -24.20 17.60 1.41
N PRO A 88 -24.47 18.42 0.37
CA PRO A 88 -23.86 18.24 -0.96
C PRO A 88 -22.33 18.18 -0.94
N THR A 89 -21.72 18.93 -0.02
CA THR A 89 -20.27 18.98 0.20
C THR A 89 -19.74 17.64 0.71
N GLN A 90 -20.37 17.06 1.72
CA GLN A 90 -20.00 15.75 2.28
C GLN A 90 -20.23 14.61 1.28
N LEU A 91 -21.35 14.64 0.54
CA LEU A 91 -21.61 13.70 -0.56
C LEU A 91 -20.47 13.75 -1.58
N SER A 92 -20.09 14.95 -2.00
CA SER A 92 -18.96 15.14 -2.92
C SER A 92 -17.72 14.50 -2.31
N MET A 93 -17.30 14.86 -1.09
CA MET A 93 -16.12 14.29 -0.43
C MET A 93 -16.09 12.75 -0.38
N ILE A 94 -17.23 12.09 -0.11
CA ILE A 94 -17.31 10.62 -0.06
C ILE A 94 -17.14 10.03 -1.48
N LEU A 95 -17.86 10.56 -2.47
CA LEU A 95 -17.68 10.18 -3.89
C LEU A 95 -16.24 10.40 -4.35
N LEU A 96 -15.64 11.47 -3.85
CA LEU A 96 -14.29 11.84 -4.18
C LEU A 96 -13.28 10.78 -3.67
N TRP A 97 -13.48 10.23 -2.49
CA TRP A 97 -12.60 9.20 -1.94
C TRP A 97 -12.56 7.90 -2.72
N VAL A 98 -13.70 7.44 -3.26
CA VAL A 98 -13.73 6.16 -3.99
C VAL A 98 -12.86 6.20 -5.26
N PHE A 99 -12.75 7.38 -5.89
CA PHE A 99 -11.87 7.60 -7.04
C PHE A 99 -10.44 7.96 -6.68
N ALA A 100 -10.16 8.35 -5.43
CA ALA A 100 -8.80 8.68 -5.00
C ALA A 100 -7.85 7.49 -5.14
N PHE A 101 -8.30 6.26 -4.84
CA PHE A 101 -7.47 5.06 -4.97
C PHE A 101 -6.94 4.84 -6.40
N PRO A 102 -7.78 4.69 -7.45
CA PRO A 102 -7.28 4.53 -8.81
C PRO A 102 -6.56 5.77 -9.33
N ALA A 103 -7.08 6.98 -9.07
CA ALA A 103 -6.51 8.21 -9.63
C ALA A 103 -5.09 8.50 -9.12
N LEU A 104 -4.86 8.38 -7.80
CA LEU A 104 -3.56 8.69 -7.21
C LEU A 104 -2.52 7.62 -7.50
N VAL A 105 -2.94 6.35 -7.58
CA VAL A 105 -2.06 5.26 -8.03
C VAL A 105 -1.63 5.49 -9.49
N LEU A 106 -2.54 5.92 -10.36
CA LEU A 106 -2.22 6.25 -11.75
C LEU A 106 -1.29 7.46 -11.87
N ALA A 107 -1.57 8.54 -11.12
CA ALA A 107 -0.73 9.73 -11.11
C ALA A 107 0.69 9.41 -10.60
N GLY A 108 0.79 8.66 -9.49
CA GLY A 108 2.07 8.21 -8.95
C GLY A 108 2.82 7.29 -9.92
N TYR A 109 2.13 6.35 -10.55
CA TYR A 109 2.75 5.44 -11.52
C TYR A 109 3.25 6.20 -12.76
N TRP A 110 2.43 7.10 -13.32
CA TRP A 110 2.82 7.98 -14.42
C TRP A 110 4.05 8.83 -14.10
N ALA A 111 4.14 9.35 -12.88
CA ALA A 111 5.28 10.15 -12.46
C ALA A 111 6.53 9.28 -12.28
N LEU A 112 6.41 8.09 -11.69
CA LEU A 112 7.53 7.15 -11.51
C LEU A 112 8.07 6.59 -12.84
N GLU A 113 7.30 6.59 -13.92
CA GLU A 113 7.81 6.28 -15.27
C GLU A 113 8.78 7.34 -15.82
N ARG A 114 8.82 8.54 -15.23
CA ARG A 114 9.59 9.70 -15.74
C ARG A 114 10.80 10.04 -14.90
N VAL A 115 10.96 9.40 -13.73
CA VAL A 115 12.04 9.67 -12.78
C VAL A 115 12.66 8.37 -12.27
N ASP A 116 13.83 8.45 -11.63
CA ASP A 116 14.40 7.29 -10.93
C ASP A 116 13.43 6.83 -9.83
N LEU A 117 13.15 5.53 -9.80
CA LEU A 117 12.18 4.93 -8.89
C LEU A 117 12.44 5.28 -7.42
N PHE A 118 13.71 5.23 -6.98
CA PHE A 118 14.06 5.43 -5.58
C PHE A 118 13.99 6.92 -5.20
N ARG A 119 14.50 7.80 -6.06
CA ARG A 119 14.41 9.25 -5.87
C ARG A 119 12.96 9.72 -5.88
N GLY A 120 12.18 9.29 -6.87
CA GLY A 120 10.76 9.63 -6.98
C GLY A 120 9.96 9.15 -5.77
N THR A 121 10.18 7.91 -5.33
CA THR A 121 9.53 7.37 -4.13
C THR A 121 9.94 8.11 -2.86
N ALA A 122 11.22 8.47 -2.72
CA ALA A 122 11.69 9.26 -1.59
C ALA A 122 11.06 10.67 -1.57
N VAL A 123 10.90 11.32 -2.72
CA VAL A 123 10.21 12.61 -2.83
C VAL A 123 8.73 12.50 -2.45
N ALA A 124 8.03 11.45 -2.89
CA ALA A 124 6.66 11.23 -2.48
C ALA A 124 6.52 11.06 -0.96
N LEU A 125 7.40 10.24 -0.37
CA LEU A 125 7.38 10.00 1.07
C LEU A 125 7.86 11.20 1.88
N ALA A 126 8.70 12.08 1.34
CA ALA A 126 9.03 13.36 1.95
C ALA A 126 7.79 14.25 2.09
N GLY A 127 6.93 14.26 1.06
CA GLY A 127 5.63 14.93 1.11
C GLY A 127 4.71 14.35 2.20
N ALA A 128 4.66 13.02 2.33
CA ALA A 128 3.89 12.35 3.38
C ALA A 128 4.41 12.67 4.80
N VAL A 129 5.74 12.67 4.98
CA VAL A 129 6.37 13.05 6.25
C VAL A 129 6.05 14.50 6.58
N ALA A 130 6.24 15.43 5.65
CA ALA A 130 5.89 16.83 5.84
C ALA A 130 4.42 16.98 6.25
N SER A 131 3.51 16.31 5.53
CA SER A 131 2.09 16.28 5.85
C SER A 131 1.82 15.84 7.29
N SER A 132 2.43 14.73 7.72
CA SER A 132 2.24 14.17 9.05
C SER A 132 2.78 15.06 10.18
N LEU A 133 3.75 15.92 9.89
CA LEU A 133 4.27 16.90 10.85
C LEU A 133 3.37 18.13 10.95
N PHE A 134 2.74 18.55 9.85
CA PHE A 134 1.84 19.70 9.82
C PHE A 134 0.40 19.37 10.26
N SER A 135 -0.03 18.11 10.19
CA SER A 135 -1.40 17.70 10.53
C SER A 135 -1.74 17.78 12.02
N GLY A 136 -0.76 18.01 12.91
CA GLY A 136 -1.00 18.28 14.33
C GLY A 136 -1.70 17.15 15.11
N THR A 137 -1.75 15.93 14.57
CA THR A 137 -2.48 14.81 15.18
C THR A 137 -1.80 14.38 16.49
N GLU A 138 -2.56 14.35 17.59
CA GLU A 138 -2.07 14.03 18.95
C GLU A 138 -1.35 12.66 19.07
N ILE A 139 -1.61 11.74 18.14
CA ILE A 139 -1.12 10.36 18.18
C ILE A 139 0.38 10.27 17.79
N GLY A 140 0.99 11.35 17.26
CA GLY A 140 2.43 11.46 17.03
C GLY A 140 3.04 10.26 16.29
N TRP A 141 4.09 9.65 16.88
CA TRP A 141 4.78 8.48 16.33
C TRP A 141 3.88 7.25 16.16
N LYS A 142 2.94 7.01 17.09
CA LYS A 142 2.01 5.88 17.04
C LYS A 142 1.03 5.99 15.87
N GLY A 143 0.81 7.20 15.36
CA GLY A 143 -0.05 7.50 14.23
C GLY A 143 0.69 7.44 12.88
N ASP A 144 0.39 8.39 12.00
CA ASP A 144 0.95 8.46 10.65
C ASP A 144 2.45 8.75 10.62
N GLN A 145 2.97 9.50 11.60
CA GLN A 145 4.35 9.97 11.57
C GLN A 145 5.36 8.82 11.57
N GLY A 146 5.25 7.87 12.51
CA GLY A 146 6.18 6.75 12.61
C GLY A 146 6.20 5.89 11.34
N ILE A 147 5.05 5.78 10.68
CA ILE A 147 4.89 4.99 9.47
C ILE A 147 5.55 5.68 8.28
N PHE A 148 5.24 6.95 8.01
CA PHE A 148 5.81 7.67 6.89
C PHE A 148 7.31 7.93 7.06
N VAL A 149 7.76 8.20 8.28
CA VAL A 149 9.20 8.30 8.58
C VAL A 149 9.88 6.96 8.30
N THR A 150 9.31 5.84 8.75
CA THR A 150 9.86 4.51 8.45
C THR A 150 9.91 4.26 6.94
N MET A 151 8.81 4.50 6.21
CA MET A 151 8.79 4.34 4.75
C MET A 151 9.83 5.22 4.06
N PHE A 152 9.95 6.49 4.45
CA PHE A 152 10.92 7.42 3.89
C PHE A 152 12.36 6.93 4.09
N LEU A 153 12.71 6.51 5.31
CA LEU A 153 14.03 5.94 5.60
C LEU A 153 14.27 4.64 4.83
N LEU A 154 13.26 3.80 4.64
CA LEU A 154 13.37 2.60 3.79
C LEU A 154 13.60 2.95 2.31
N ALA A 155 13.00 4.04 1.81
CA ALA A 155 13.27 4.52 0.45
C ALA A 155 14.73 4.96 0.28
N LEU A 156 15.26 5.73 1.24
CA LEU A 156 16.65 6.19 1.23
C LEU A 156 17.66 5.05 1.40
N THR A 157 17.29 4.01 2.14
CA THR A 157 18.18 2.87 2.44
C THR A 157 17.95 1.67 1.53
N ALA A 158 17.06 1.75 0.55
CA ALA A 158 16.62 0.59 -0.25
C ALA A 158 17.76 -0.20 -0.91
N ARG A 159 18.85 0.48 -1.29
CA ARG A 159 20.04 -0.13 -1.91
C ARG A 159 21.09 -0.63 -0.91
N ARG A 160 20.88 -0.43 0.39
CA ARG A 160 21.83 -0.72 1.47
C ARG A 160 21.16 -1.59 2.53
N LEU A 161 21.09 -2.89 2.27
CA LEU A 161 20.32 -3.84 3.09
C LEU A 161 20.65 -3.80 4.60
N GLN A 162 21.91 -3.57 4.97
CA GLN A 162 22.28 -3.45 6.39
C GLN A 162 21.67 -2.20 7.02
N LEU A 163 21.65 -1.07 6.30
CA LEU A 163 20.94 0.13 6.77
C LEU A 163 19.42 -0.10 6.80
N THR A 164 18.85 -0.81 5.82
CA THR A 164 17.44 -1.20 5.83
C THR A 164 17.09 -2.00 7.09
N ARG A 165 17.95 -2.96 7.48
CA ARG A 165 17.79 -3.75 8.71
C ARG A 165 17.87 -2.88 9.96
N LEU A 166 18.82 -1.94 10.01
CA LEU A 166 18.95 -1.01 11.12
C LEU A 166 17.70 -0.11 11.24
N VAL A 167 17.20 0.41 10.13
CA VAL A 167 15.96 1.21 10.09
C VAL A 167 14.77 0.39 10.60
N LEU A 168 14.58 -0.84 10.10
CA LEU A 168 13.49 -1.71 10.57
C LEU A 168 13.65 -2.12 12.04
N GLY A 169 14.87 -2.44 12.47
CA GLY A 169 15.14 -2.77 13.88
C GLY A 169 14.84 -1.59 14.80
N GLY A 170 15.31 -0.40 14.45
CA GLY A 170 15.04 0.84 15.18
C GLY A 170 13.55 1.19 15.20
N ALA A 171 12.87 1.08 14.05
CA ALA A 171 11.43 1.32 13.96
C ALA A 171 10.62 0.29 14.78
N ALA A 172 11.03 -0.98 14.81
CA ALA A 172 10.37 -1.99 15.63
C ALA A 172 10.47 -1.65 17.13
N VAL A 173 11.64 -1.23 17.60
CA VAL A 173 11.84 -0.78 18.99
C VAL A 173 11.00 0.46 19.28
N ALA A 174 11.07 1.48 18.42
CA ALA A 174 10.29 2.72 18.58
C ALA A 174 8.77 2.44 18.62
N ASN A 175 8.29 1.51 17.80
CA ASN A 175 6.89 1.10 17.77
C ASN A 175 6.48 0.36 19.05
N VAL A 176 7.32 -0.51 19.61
CA VAL A 176 7.03 -1.16 20.90
C VAL A 176 6.99 -0.12 22.03
N LEU A 177 7.97 0.78 22.08
CA LEU A 177 8.04 1.84 23.10
C LEU A 177 6.85 2.81 23.03
N SER A 178 6.30 3.02 21.84
CA SER A 178 5.15 3.89 21.62
C SER A 178 3.80 3.16 21.72
N ASP A 179 3.77 1.90 22.17
CA ASP A 179 2.56 1.05 22.19
C ASP A 179 1.85 0.95 20.81
N ALA A 180 2.63 1.02 19.73
CA ALA A 180 2.21 0.86 18.34
C ALA A 180 2.34 -0.61 17.91
N ARG A 181 1.62 -1.49 18.61
CA ARG A 181 1.74 -2.97 18.53
C ARG A 181 1.67 -3.52 17.11
N THR A 182 0.69 -3.08 16.31
CA THR A 182 0.55 -3.50 14.91
C THR A 182 1.74 -3.08 14.07
N MET A 183 2.19 -1.83 14.20
CA MET A 183 3.31 -1.33 13.39
C MET A 183 4.60 -2.02 13.79
N ALA A 184 4.80 -2.35 15.07
CA ALA A 184 5.90 -3.20 15.51
C ALA A 184 5.86 -4.55 14.79
N PHE A 185 4.69 -5.20 14.73
CA PHE A 185 4.52 -6.47 14.04
C PHE A 185 4.81 -6.38 12.52
N VAL A 186 4.24 -5.39 11.81
CA VAL A 186 4.52 -5.17 10.37
C VAL A 186 6.03 -4.95 10.13
N THR A 187 6.67 -4.18 11.00
CA THR A 187 8.11 -3.90 10.92
C THR A 187 8.95 -5.17 11.14
N VAL A 188 8.58 -5.99 12.12
CA VAL A 188 9.24 -7.28 12.41
C VAL A 188 9.09 -8.25 11.24
N VAL A 189 7.90 -8.38 10.65
CA VAL A 189 7.68 -9.24 9.47
C VAL A 189 8.55 -8.78 8.30
N ALA A 190 8.59 -7.47 8.03
CA ALA A 190 9.45 -6.91 6.99
C ALA A 190 10.94 -7.17 7.28
N LEU A 191 11.36 -7.03 8.54
CA LEU A 191 12.74 -7.28 8.99
C LEU A 191 13.13 -8.74 8.78
N ILE A 192 12.30 -9.69 9.21
CA ILE A 192 12.53 -11.14 9.04
C ILE A 192 12.73 -11.46 7.55
N CYS A 193 11.91 -10.90 6.67
CA CYS A 193 12.04 -11.12 5.23
C CYS A 193 13.40 -10.67 4.67
N THR A 194 14.06 -9.67 5.27
CA THR A 194 15.41 -9.24 4.85
C THR A 194 16.51 -10.27 5.14
N PHE A 195 16.25 -11.24 6.03
CA PHE A 195 17.20 -12.30 6.38
C PHE A 195 17.06 -13.55 5.49
N LEU A 196 16.02 -13.63 4.65
CA LEU A 196 15.84 -14.74 3.73
C LEU A 196 17.04 -14.89 2.78
N THR A 197 17.42 -16.14 2.53
CA THR A 197 18.56 -16.47 1.66
C THR A 197 18.24 -16.21 0.19
N GLN A 198 19.26 -15.99 -0.65
CA GLN A 198 19.07 -15.83 -2.10
C GLN A 198 18.37 -17.04 -2.75
N GLN A 199 18.53 -18.23 -2.19
CA GLN A 199 17.81 -19.43 -2.66
C GLN A 199 16.32 -19.32 -2.33
N SER A 200 15.95 -18.97 -1.09
CA SER A 200 14.56 -18.76 -0.68
C SER A 200 13.90 -17.68 -1.52
N LEU A 201 14.58 -16.55 -1.76
CA LEU A 201 14.05 -15.45 -2.56
C LEU A 201 13.84 -15.82 -4.04
N ARG A 202 14.74 -16.61 -4.63
CA ARG A 202 14.56 -17.16 -5.99
C ARG A 202 13.37 -18.11 -6.05
N TRP A 203 13.23 -18.99 -5.05
CA TRP A 203 12.09 -19.90 -4.98
C TRP A 203 10.77 -19.14 -4.86
N VAL A 204 10.74 -18.07 -4.06
CA VAL A 204 9.56 -17.19 -3.91
C VAL A 204 9.14 -16.57 -5.24
N ARG A 205 10.10 -16.11 -6.04
CA ARG A 205 9.85 -15.58 -7.39
C ARG A 205 9.32 -16.63 -8.36
N GLN A 206 9.81 -17.86 -8.28
CA GLN A 206 9.42 -18.96 -9.18
C GLN A 206 8.06 -19.57 -8.83
N HIS A 207 7.71 -19.61 -7.54
CA HIS A 207 6.51 -20.27 -7.04
C HIS A 207 5.63 -19.33 -6.22
N PRO A 208 5.12 -18.22 -6.78
CA PRO A 208 4.42 -17.19 -6.01
C PRO A 208 3.18 -17.71 -5.27
N GLY A 209 2.41 -18.64 -5.87
CA GLY A 209 1.22 -19.23 -5.22
C GLY A 209 1.56 -20.07 -3.98
N LYS A 210 2.54 -20.98 -4.10
CA LYS A 210 3.03 -21.79 -2.95
C LYS A 210 3.74 -20.93 -1.91
N SER A 211 4.37 -19.85 -2.35
CA SER A 211 5.05 -18.91 -1.47
C SER A 211 4.05 -18.08 -0.68
N LEU A 212 2.93 -17.71 -1.29
CA LEU A 212 1.88 -16.98 -0.60
C LEU A 212 1.34 -17.77 0.59
N SER A 213 1.06 -19.07 0.44
CA SER A 213 0.60 -19.91 1.56
C SER A 213 1.66 -20.01 2.67
N LEU A 214 2.94 -20.12 2.33
CA LEU A 214 4.02 -20.12 3.32
C LEU A 214 4.18 -18.76 4.01
N ILE A 215 4.05 -17.65 3.28
CA ILE A 215 4.12 -16.30 3.85
C ILE A 215 2.94 -16.06 4.78
N ILE A 216 1.72 -16.46 4.40
CA ILE A 216 0.54 -16.40 5.27
C ILE A 216 0.76 -17.25 6.53
N GLY A 217 1.24 -18.48 6.38
CA GLY A 217 1.58 -19.34 7.53
C GLY A 217 2.62 -18.69 8.45
N GLY A 218 3.70 -18.14 7.88
CA GLY A 218 4.73 -17.43 8.64
C GLY A 218 4.21 -16.17 9.33
N PHE A 219 3.31 -15.43 8.68
CA PHE A 219 2.63 -14.26 9.24
C PHE A 219 1.77 -14.65 10.45
N LEU A 220 0.96 -15.70 10.33
CA LEU A 220 0.13 -16.24 11.41
C LEU A 220 0.97 -16.73 12.59
N LEU A 221 2.05 -17.47 12.31
CA LEU A 221 2.99 -17.91 13.34
C LEU A 221 3.66 -16.72 14.04
N THR A 222 4.05 -15.69 13.29
CA THR A 222 4.65 -14.47 13.86
C THR A 222 3.62 -13.71 14.71
N SER A 223 2.35 -13.65 14.29
CA SER A 223 1.30 -12.99 15.08
C SER A 223 1.04 -13.72 16.39
N LEU A 224 1.02 -15.06 16.37
CA LEU A 224 0.90 -15.87 17.59
C LEU A 224 2.09 -15.65 18.52
N ALA A 225 3.31 -15.67 17.99
CA ALA A 225 4.51 -15.40 18.77
C ALA A 225 4.49 -13.99 19.40
N MET A 226 4.00 -12.99 18.66
CA MET A 226 3.87 -11.61 19.15
C MET A 226 2.83 -11.49 20.27
N VAL A 227 1.66 -12.14 20.13
CA VAL A 227 0.65 -12.20 21.20
C VAL A 227 1.22 -12.87 22.45
N GLN A 228 1.96 -13.97 22.30
CA GLN A 228 2.60 -14.64 23.43
C GLN A 228 3.68 -13.77 24.08
N ALA A 229 4.45 -12.99 23.30
CA ALA A 229 5.40 -12.02 23.84
C ALA A 229 4.71 -10.89 24.62
N MET A 230 3.52 -10.47 24.21
CA MET A 230 2.70 -9.51 24.97
C MET A 230 2.21 -10.12 26.28
N LEU A 231 1.65 -11.34 26.23
CA LEU A 231 1.11 -12.03 27.41
C LEU A 231 2.17 -12.47 28.41
N SER A 232 3.40 -12.75 27.98
CA SER A 232 4.51 -13.10 28.86
C SER A 232 5.12 -11.89 29.58
N GLY A 233 4.75 -10.67 29.20
CA GLY A 233 5.36 -9.44 29.73
C GLY A 233 6.71 -9.08 29.11
N LEU A 234 7.16 -9.82 28.07
CA LEU A 234 8.41 -9.53 27.37
C LEU A 234 8.45 -8.11 26.78
N LEU A 235 7.28 -7.58 26.38
CA LEU A 235 7.13 -6.23 25.84
C LEU A 235 6.78 -5.18 26.92
N GLY A 236 6.78 -5.56 28.19
CA GLY A 236 6.45 -4.69 29.33
C GLY A 236 5.11 -5.03 30.00
N GLN A 237 5.01 -4.71 31.29
CA GLN A 237 3.87 -5.07 32.14
C GLN A 237 2.57 -4.37 31.74
N GLU A 238 2.62 -3.13 31.26
CA GLU A 238 1.41 -2.42 30.85
C GLU A 238 0.80 -3.01 29.57
N ILE A 239 1.64 -3.41 28.60
CA ILE A 239 1.20 -4.12 27.39
C ILE A 239 0.60 -5.48 27.76
N GLN A 240 1.22 -6.20 28.69
CA GLN A 240 0.71 -7.46 29.21
C GLN A 240 -0.67 -7.31 29.83
N ARG A 241 -0.84 -6.35 30.75
CA ARG A 241 -2.11 -6.08 31.44
C ARG A 241 -3.23 -5.71 30.46
N ARG A 242 -2.94 -4.86 29.46
CA ARG A 242 -3.93 -4.51 28.43
C ARG A 242 -4.30 -5.72 27.58
N THR A 243 -3.31 -6.50 27.16
CA THR A 243 -3.54 -7.68 26.31
C THR A 243 -4.34 -8.75 27.05
N SER A 244 -4.07 -8.97 28.34
CA SER A 244 -4.84 -9.92 29.16
C SER A 244 -6.28 -9.45 29.40
N LEU A 245 -6.51 -8.14 29.56
CA LEU A 245 -7.86 -7.57 29.66
C LEU A 245 -8.63 -7.67 28.33
N GLN A 246 -7.95 -7.45 27.20
CA GLN A 246 -8.56 -7.57 25.87
C GLN A 246 -8.95 -9.02 25.54
N LEU A 247 -8.10 -9.99 25.90
CA LEU A 247 -8.35 -11.42 25.66
C LEU A 247 -9.11 -12.12 26.79
N GLY A 248 -9.33 -11.44 27.91
CA GLY A 248 -10.08 -11.96 29.05
C GLY A 248 -11.55 -12.20 28.71
N GLY A 249 -12.15 -13.22 29.32
CA GLY A 249 -13.59 -13.50 29.19
C GLY A 249 -14.01 -14.21 27.90
N GLY A 250 -13.09 -14.87 27.19
CA GLY A 250 -13.42 -15.67 25.99
C GLY A 250 -13.71 -14.85 24.74
N ARG A 251 -13.23 -13.60 24.67
CA ARG A 251 -13.42 -12.69 23.54
C ARG A 251 -12.51 -13.05 22.37
N ASP A 252 -13.03 -12.93 21.14
CA ASP A 252 -12.25 -13.18 19.93
C ASP A 252 -11.19 -12.10 19.71
N LEU A 253 -10.02 -12.50 19.22
CA LEU A 253 -8.85 -11.63 19.01
C LEU A 253 -9.15 -10.43 18.08
N ILE A 254 -10.04 -10.61 17.11
CA ILE A 254 -10.40 -9.57 16.13
C ILE A 254 -11.32 -8.52 16.79
N SER A 255 -12.39 -8.95 17.46
CA SER A 255 -13.31 -8.05 18.16
C SER A 255 -12.63 -7.35 19.36
N ALA A 256 -11.74 -8.05 20.05
CA ALA A 256 -10.95 -7.49 21.15
C ALA A 256 -9.85 -6.53 20.66
N GLY A 257 -9.36 -6.74 19.44
CA GLY A 257 -8.33 -5.91 18.81
C GLY A 257 -8.86 -4.58 18.28
N ARG A 258 -10.09 -4.57 17.76
CA ARG A 258 -10.84 -3.37 17.35
C ARG A 258 -12.34 -3.56 17.51
N THR A 259 -12.91 -2.81 18.44
CA THR A 259 -14.31 -2.94 18.84
C THR A 259 -15.27 -2.39 17.78
N GLU A 260 -14.79 -1.54 16.88
CA GLU A 260 -15.53 -1.05 15.71
C GLU A 260 -15.88 -2.16 14.71
N TRP A 261 -15.15 -3.29 14.70
CA TRP A 261 -15.56 -4.46 13.93
C TRP A 261 -16.83 -5.10 14.47
N ALA A 262 -17.03 -5.09 15.79
CA ALA A 262 -18.29 -5.58 16.38
C ALA A 262 -19.45 -4.67 15.99
N ALA A 263 -19.25 -3.34 16.03
CA ALA A 263 -20.22 -2.37 15.51
C ALA A 263 -20.51 -2.58 14.02
N THR A 264 -19.47 -2.77 13.21
CA THR A 264 -19.59 -3.05 11.76
C THR A 264 -20.42 -4.30 11.50
N LEU A 265 -20.14 -5.40 12.21
CA LEU A 265 -20.88 -6.65 12.04
C LEU A 265 -22.33 -6.51 12.47
N GLU A 266 -22.61 -5.73 13.50
CA GLU A 266 -23.99 -5.46 13.94
C GLU A 266 -24.76 -4.67 12.88
N LEU A 267 -24.16 -3.58 12.37
CA LEU A 267 -24.73 -2.82 11.25
C LEU A 267 -24.93 -3.69 10.01
N PHE A 268 -23.98 -4.60 9.72
CA PHE A 268 -24.07 -5.51 8.59
C PHE A 268 -25.23 -6.50 8.70
N ARG A 269 -25.53 -6.98 9.90
CA ARG A 269 -26.70 -7.85 10.13
C ARG A 269 -28.01 -7.13 9.86
N GLN A 270 -28.08 -5.85 10.20
CA GLN A 270 -29.29 -5.05 10.08
C GLN A 270 -29.50 -4.53 8.65
N SER A 271 -28.43 -4.13 7.95
CA SER A 271 -28.49 -3.66 6.56
C SER A 271 -27.35 -4.23 5.71
N PRO A 272 -27.41 -5.49 5.27
CA PRO A 272 -26.28 -6.16 4.59
C PRO A 272 -25.88 -5.50 3.26
N TRP A 273 -26.80 -4.76 2.64
CA TRP A 273 -26.56 -4.06 1.38
C TRP A 273 -25.79 -2.75 1.54
N GLY A 274 -25.56 -2.28 2.76
CA GLY A 274 -24.99 -0.96 3.07
C GLY A 274 -26.06 0.12 3.22
N PHE A 275 -25.63 1.36 3.47
CA PHE A 275 -26.53 2.50 3.72
C PHE A 275 -26.66 3.42 2.51
N GLY A 276 -25.61 3.49 1.69
CA GLY A 276 -25.55 4.36 0.53
C GLY A 276 -24.73 5.62 0.77
N THR A 277 -24.41 6.32 -0.31
CA THR A 277 -23.37 7.35 -0.27
C THR A 277 -23.86 8.58 0.48
N GLY A 278 -23.16 8.93 1.57
CA GLY A 278 -23.53 10.07 2.40
C GLY A 278 -24.86 9.87 3.11
N VAL A 279 -25.14 8.63 3.52
CA VAL A 279 -26.26 8.22 4.36
C VAL A 279 -25.65 7.67 5.64
N THR A 280 -26.15 8.11 6.80
CA THR A 280 -25.77 7.53 8.09
C THR A 280 -26.87 6.60 8.62
N PRO A 281 -26.53 5.53 9.37
CA PRO A 281 -27.50 4.67 10.02
C PRO A 281 -28.41 5.47 10.96
N ASP A 282 -29.65 5.03 11.14
CA ASP A 282 -30.56 5.69 12.07
C ASP A 282 -30.11 5.54 13.54
N GLY A 283 -30.73 6.31 14.45
CA GLY A 283 -30.34 6.31 15.85
C GLY A 283 -30.53 4.97 16.57
N ALA A 284 -31.41 4.08 16.10
CA ALA A 284 -31.56 2.75 16.69
C ALA A 284 -30.41 1.84 16.28
N MET A 285 -30.08 1.80 14.99
CA MET A 285 -28.93 1.04 14.47
C MET A 285 -27.62 1.52 15.10
N GLN A 286 -27.44 2.83 15.29
CA GLN A 286 -26.28 3.39 15.97
C GLN A 286 -26.17 2.89 17.42
N ARG A 287 -27.27 2.88 18.18
CA ARG A 287 -27.27 2.39 19.56
C ARG A 287 -26.93 0.91 19.64
N ASP A 288 -27.48 0.10 18.75
CA ASP A 288 -27.20 -1.34 18.70
C ASP A 288 -25.73 -1.59 18.35
N ALA A 289 -25.18 -0.85 17.39
CA ALA A 289 -23.77 -0.92 17.01
C ALA A 289 -22.82 -0.51 18.16
N ILE A 290 -23.14 0.55 18.90
CA ILE A 290 -22.39 0.97 20.10
C ILE A 290 -22.48 -0.13 21.17
N GLY A 291 -23.66 -0.72 21.39
CA GLY A 291 -23.85 -1.84 22.31
C GLY A 291 -23.02 -3.07 21.92
N ALA A 292 -22.91 -3.38 20.63
CA ALA A 292 -22.05 -4.45 20.14
C ALA A 292 -20.56 -4.16 20.39
N ALA A 293 -20.10 -2.92 20.16
CA ALA A 293 -18.73 -2.51 20.47
C ALA A 293 -18.43 -2.57 21.98
N GLN A 294 -19.38 -2.18 22.82
CA GLN A 294 -19.29 -2.31 24.28
C GLN A 294 -19.13 -3.77 24.70
N ASN A 295 -19.94 -4.67 24.15
CA ASN A 295 -19.87 -6.11 24.46
C ASN A 295 -18.52 -6.72 24.04
N ALA A 296 -17.93 -6.20 22.96
CA ALA A 296 -16.57 -6.55 22.53
C ALA A 296 -15.45 -5.97 23.43
N GLY A 297 -15.79 -5.12 24.41
CA GLY A 297 -14.86 -4.51 25.35
C GLY A 297 -14.36 -3.13 24.97
N GLY A 298 -15.06 -2.45 24.04
CA GLY A 298 -14.73 -1.10 23.60
C GLY A 298 -15.16 -0.03 24.59
N ASP A 299 -14.51 1.12 24.50
CA ASP A 299 -14.91 2.30 25.25
C ASP A 299 -16.14 2.95 24.60
N TYR A 300 -17.30 2.62 25.16
CA TYR A 300 -18.59 3.18 24.77
C TYR A 300 -18.92 4.48 25.51
N THR A 301 -18.11 4.86 26.51
CA THR A 301 -18.38 6.03 27.35
C THR A 301 -17.96 7.33 26.67
N ASN A 302 -17.04 7.25 25.71
CA ASN A 302 -16.66 8.39 24.87
C ASN A 302 -17.78 8.71 23.85
N THR A 303 -18.80 9.41 24.32
CA THR A 303 -19.99 9.72 23.49
C THR A 303 -19.62 10.59 22.29
N VAL A 304 -18.68 11.52 22.45
CA VAL A 304 -18.19 12.42 21.38
C VAL A 304 -17.51 11.61 20.26
N TYR A 305 -16.72 10.60 20.60
CA TYR A 305 -16.12 9.72 19.59
C TYR A 305 -17.18 9.04 18.73
N TRP A 306 -18.20 8.45 19.36
CA TRP A 306 -19.25 7.74 18.62
C TRP A 306 -20.16 8.70 17.84
N SER A 307 -20.55 9.83 18.43
CA SER A 307 -21.44 10.80 17.77
C SER A 307 -20.77 11.59 16.66
N ASP A 308 -19.47 11.93 16.80
CA ASP A 308 -18.81 12.87 15.89
C ASP A 308 -17.83 12.16 14.95
N SER A 309 -17.12 11.15 15.45
CA SER A 309 -16.09 10.44 14.67
C SER A 309 -16.69 9.25 13.91
N VAL A 310 -17.46 8.39 14.59
CA VAL A 310 -17.97 7.15 13.98
C VAL A 310 -19.29 7.36 13.22
N PHE A 311 -20.23 8.13 13.79
CA PHE A 311 -21.57 8.35 13.23
C PHE A 311 -21.90 9.82 12.96
N GLY A 312 -20.89 10.69 12.89
CA GLY A 312 -21.08 12.12 12.64
C GLY A 312 -21.47 12.42 11.21
N ASP A 313 -20.72 13.32 10.57
CA ASP A 313 -20.95 13.74 9.17
C ASP A 313 -20.84 12.59 8.16
N ARG A 314 -20.29 11.45 8.56
CA ARG A 314 -20.24 10.21 7.78
C ARG A 314 -20.05 9.04 8.74
N THR A 315 -20.40 7.86 8.27
CA THR A 315 -20.03 6.62 8.94
C THR A 315 -18.52 6.34 8.75
N ASP A 316 -17.77 6.26 9.84
CA ASP A 316 -16.33 5.94 9.85
C ASP A 316 -16.04 4.83 10.88
N LEU A 317 -16.15 3.59 10.41
CA LEU A 317 -16.03 2.37 11.19
C LEU A 317 -14.57 1.96 11.39
N HIS A 318 -13.61 2.87 11.12
CA HIS A 318 -12.19 2.65 11.34
C HIS A 318 -11.64 1.43 10.59
N SER A 319 -12.21 1.14 9.42
CA SER A 319 -11.83 0.09 8.49
C SER A 319 -12.24 0.51 7.09
N VAL A 320 -11.29 0.68 6.17
CA VAL A 320 -11.62 1.14 4.81
C VAL A 320 -12.58 0.17 4.11
N LEU A 321 -12.49 -1.14 4.36
CA LEU A 321 -13.47 -2.11 3.88
C LEU A 321 -14.87 -1.84 4.45
N ALA A 322 -14.98 -1.61 5.76
CA ALA A 322 -16.25 -1.33 6.42
C ALA A 322 -16.84 0.01 5.94
N ASP A 323 -16.01 1.04 5.79
CA ASP A 323 -16.41 2.35 5.29
C ASP A 323 -16.87 2.27 3.83
N LEU A 324 -16.12 1.54 2.98
CA LEU A 324 -16.52 1.30 1.60
C LEU A 324 -17.86 0.56 1.52
N TRP A 325 -18.06 -0.45 2.36
CA TRP A 325 -19.33 -1.15 2.45
C TRP A 325 -20.47 -0.24 2.96
N ALA A 326 -20.24 0.54 4.01
CA ALA A 326 -21.26 1.43 4.57
C ALA A 326 -21.74 2.46 3.52
N HIS A 327 -20.79 3.10 2.82
CA HIS A 327 -21.08 4.18 1.86
C HIS A 327 -21.44 3.72 0.46
N PHE A 328 -20.99 2.54 0.02
CA PHE A 328 -21.13 2.06 -1.35
C PHE A 328 -21.70 0.64 -1.46
N GLY A 329 -22.11 0.06 -0.33
CA GLY A 329 -22.70 -1.26 -0.28
C GLY A 329 -21.79 -2.35 -0.83
N ILE A 330 -22.39 -3.31 -1.52
CA ILE A 330 -21.65 -4.40 -2.17
C ILE A 330 -20.66 -3.88 -3.23
N GLY A 331 -20.93 -2.73 -3.85
CA GLY A 331 -20.00 -2.11 -4.78
C GLY A 331 -18.69 -1.70 -4.10
N GLY A 332 -18.78 -1.16 -2.89
CA GLY A 332 -17.61 -0.87 -2.06
C GLY A 332 -16.82 -2.13 -1.69
N VAL A 333 -17.51 -3.22 -1.36
CA VAL A 333 -16.87 -4.54 -1.09
C VAL A 333 -16.12 -5.05 -2.32
N ILE A 334 -16.68 -4.89 -3.52
CA ILE A 334 -16.02 -5.27 -4.78
C ILE A 334 -14.72 -4.46 -4.96
N LEU A 335 -14.74 -3.15 -4.72
CA LEU A 335 -13.54 -2.32 -4.79
C LEU A 335 -12.50 -2.75 -3.73
N ALA A 336 -12.93 -2.98 -2.50
CA ALA A 336 -12.05 -3.45 -1.43
C ALA A 336 -11.41 -4.81 -1.78
N ALA A 337 -12.18 -5.73 -2.39
CA ALA A 337 -11.66 -7.00 -2.89
C ALA A 337 -10.65 -6.83 -4.02
N ALA A 338 -10.84 -5.85 -4.91
CA ALA A 338 -9.86 -5.51 -5.94
C ALA A 338 -8.55 -4.98 -5.32
N ILE A 339 -8.64 -4.11 -4.31
CA ILE A 339 -7.48 -3.61 -3.54
C ILE A 339 -6.76 -4.78 -2.85
N ALA A 340 -7.49 -5.64 -2.14
CA ALA A 340 -6.95 -6.82 -1.46
C ALA A 340 -6.25 -7.75 -2.45
N THR A 341 -6.81 -7.96 -3.64
CA THR A 341 -6.22 -8.79 -4.69
C THR A 341 -4.86 -8.23 -5.15
N VAL A 342 -4.74 -6.90 -5.29
CA VAL A 342 -3.45 -6.26 -5.61
C VAL A 342 -2.43 -6.52 -4.52
N PHE A 343 -2.80 -6.33 -3.24
CA PHE A 343 -1.89 -6.59 -2.11
C PHE A 343 -1.45 -8.05 -2.03
N VAL A 344 -2.40 -8.98 -2.02
CA VAL A 344 -2.14 -10.43 -1.93
C VAL A 344 -1.25 -10.89 -3.08
N ALA A 345 -1.51 -10.44 -4.30
CA ALA A 345 -0.68 -10.77 -5.45
C ALA A 345 0.72 -10.14 -5.35
N ALA A 346 0.84 -8.95 -4.76
CA ALA A 346 2.11 -8.23 -4.67
C ALA A 346 3.03 -8.75 -3.55
N ILE A 347 2.50 -9.36 -2.48
CA ILE A 347 3.28 -9.84 -1.32
C ILE A 347 4.44 -10.78 -1.74
N PRO A 348 4.22 -11.89 -2.47
CA PRO A 348 5.32 -12.77 -2.87
C PRO A 348 6.35 -12.05 -3.76
N ARG A 349 5.91 -11.08 -4.58
CA ARG A 349 6.82 -10.29 -5.43
C ARG A 349 7.68 -9.35 -4.59
N ALA A 350 7.07 -8.65 -3.63
CA ALA A 350 7.77 -7.76 -2.73
C ALA A 350 8.84 -8.51 -1.91
N VAL A 351 8.50 -9.71 -1.42
CA VAL A 351 9.48 -10.59 -0.76
C VAL A 351 10.56 -11.02 -1.76
N GLY A 352 10.17 -11.52 -2.93
CA GLY A 352 11.09 -12.04 -3.94
C GLY A 352 12.12 -11.03 -4.46
N PHE A 353 11.76 -9.74 -4.48
CA PHE A 353 12.60 -8.62 -4.93
C PHE A 353 13.17 -7.77 -3.79
N ILE A 354 13.15 -8.26 -2.55
CA ILE A 354 13.56 -7.48 -1.38
C ILE A 354 15.04 -7.07 -1.41
N ARG A 355 15.88 -7.77 -2.20
CA ARG A 355 17.31 -7.45 -2.35
C ARG A 355 17.55 -6.35 -3.38
N GLU A 356 16.66 -6.26 -4.36
CA GLU A 356 16.72 -5.32 -5.48
C GLU A 356 16.01 -4.00 -5.17
N LEU A 357 14.87 -4.06 -4.49
CA LEU A 357 13.99 -2.92 -4.20
C LEU A 357 14.00 -2.49 -2.74
N GLY A 358 14.72 -3.21 -1.88
CA GLY A 358 14.67 -3.03 -0.43
C GLY A 358 13.35 -3.51 0.19
N ALA A 359 13.15 -3.22 1.47
CA ALA A 359 11.97 -3.67 2.23
C ALA A 359 10.75 -2.74 2.10
N LEU A 360 10.90 -1.57 1.48
CA LEU A 360 9.83 -0.57 1.35
C LEU A 360 8.56 -1.13 0.68
N PRO A 361 8.62 -1.81 -0.48
CA PRO A 361 7.39 -2.29 -1.12
C PRO A 361 6.61 -3.26 -0.23
N LEU A 362 7.30 -4.18 0.45
CA LEU A 362 6.67 -5.12 1.37
C LEU A 362 6.03 -4.39 2.55
N PHE A 363 6.76 -3.47 3.18
CA PHE A 363 6.27 -2.68 4.31
C PHE A 363 5.03 -1.84 3.92
N ALA A 364 5.05 -1.20 2.75
CA ALA A 364 3.93 -0.42 2.23
C ALA A 364 2.70 -1.29 1.96
N ILE A 365 2.87 -2.45 1.34
CA ILE A 365 1.76 -3.39 1.06
C ILE A 365 1.15 -3.92 2.36
N LEU A 366 1.97 -4.31 3.34
CA LEU A 366 1.47 -4.81 4.62
C LEU A 366 0.74 -3.71 5.41
N THR A 367 1.25 -2.49 5.39
CA THR A 367 0.60 -1.34 6.04
C THR A 367 -0.71 -0.99 5.34
N GLY A 368 -0.73 -0.96 4.01
CA GLY A 368 -1.97 -0.74 3.24
C GLY A 368 -3.00 -1.84 3.47
N ALA A 369 -2.57 -3.10 3.55
CA ALA A 369 -3.46 -4.23 3.86
C ALA A 369 -4.03 -4.15 5.28
N TRP A 370 -3.24 -3.66 6.24
CA TRP A 370 -3.75 -3.36 7.58
C TRP A 370 -4.80 -2.26 7.53
N ASP A 371 -4.52 -1.14 6.87
CA ASP A 371 -5.45 -0.02 6.77
C ASP A 371 -6.76 -0.42 6.08
N LEU A 372 -6.70 -1.32 5.10
CA LEU A 372 -7.89 -1.84 4.44
C LEU A 372 -8.89 -2.46 5.44
N LEU A 373 -8.40 -3.06 6.51
CA LEU A 373 -9.21 -3.76 7.50
C LEU A 373 -9.36 -2.98 8.82
N PHE A 374 -8.48 -2.04 9.10
CA PHE A 374 -8.32 -1.46 10.43
C PHE A 374 -7.82 -0.01 10.38
N SER A 375 -8.14 0.78 9.38
CA SER A 375 -7.94 2.23 9.46
C SER A 375 -9.12 3.00 8.87
N PRO A 376 -9.42 4.19 9.39
CA PRO A 376 -10.38 5.12 8.80
C PRO A 376 -10.09 5.37 7.32
N MET A 377 -11.13 5.42 6.49
CA MET A 377 -11.01 5.74 5.07
C MET A 377 -10.40 7.14 4.82
N GLY A 378 -10.51 8.06 5.78
CA GLY A 378 -9.84 9.37 5.72
C GLY A 378 -8.31 9.32 5.68
N ASN A 379 -7.71 8.20 6.07
CA ASN A 379 -6.26 7.98 6.09
C ASN A 379 -5.81 7.03 4.96
N SER A 380 -6.34 7.24 3.75
CA SER A 380 -6.11 6.37 2.59
C SER A 380 -4.70 6.42 1.98
N ASP A 381 -3.83 7.33 2.42
CA ASP A 381 -2.47 7.53 1.89
C ASP A 381 -1.63 6.24 1.92
N ARG A 382 -1.73 5.46 3.00
CA ARG A 382 -0.93 4.24 3.16
C ARG A 382 -1.43 3.13 2.23
N ILE A 383 -2.75 3.05 2.01
CA ILE A 383 -3.35 2.18 0.98
C ILE A 383 -2.86 2.60 -0.40
N ILE A 384 -2.86 3.90 -0.72
CA ILE A 384 -2.39 4.41 -2.01
C ILE A 384 -0.91 4.05 -2.23
N MET A 385 -0.06 4.23 -1.22
CA MET A 385 1.36 3.83 -1.31
C MET A 385 1.54 2.32 -1.49
N GLY A 386 0.79 1.51 -0.74
CA GLY A 386 0.78 0.06 -0.93
C GLY A 386 0.30 -0.37 -2.31
N LEU A 387 -0.72 0.30 -2.85
CA LEU A 387 -1.28 0.02 -4.18
C LEU A 387 -0.29 0.41 -5.27
N LEU A 388 0.34 1.58 -5.15
CA LEU A 388 1.40 2.04 -6.04
C LEU A 388 2.55 1.03 -6.08
N ALA A 389 3.02 0.57 -4.91
CA ALA A 389 4.03 -0.47 -4.82
C ALA A 389 3.57 -1.78 -5.50
N GLY A 390 2.32 -2.20 -5.27
CA GLY A 390 1.74 -3.40 -5.88
C GLY A 390 1.64 -3.32 -7.41
N VAL A 391 1.22 -2.17 -7.95
CA VAL A 391 1.13 -1.93 -9.39
C VAL A 391 2.51 -1.91 -10.03
N VAL A 392 3.49 -1.22 -9.43
CA VAL A 392 4.88 -1.19 -9.91
C VAL A 392 5.47 -2.60 -9.93
N LEU A 393 5.31 -3.39 -8.86
CA LEU A 393 5.77 -4.79 -8.81
C LEU A 393 5.07 -5.68 -9.85
N GLY A 394 3.78 -5.46 -10.08
CA GLY A 394 3.00 -6.16 -11.11
C GLY A 394 3.52 -5.87 -12.53
N HIS A 395 3.97 -4.65 -12.79
CA HIS A 395 4.59 -4.26 -14.05
C HIS A 395 5.98 -4.90 -14.22
N LEU A 396 6.86 -4.76 -13.21
CA LEU A 396 8.21 -5.31 -13.24
C LEU A 396 8.25 -6.83 -13.45
N ALA A 397 7.30 -7.56 -12.87
CA ALA A 397 7.21 -9.02 -13.02
C ALA A 397 6.84 -9.47 -14.43
N ARG A 398 6.11 -8.65 -15.21
CA ARG A 398 5.66 -8.99 -16.56
C ARG A 398 6.68 -8.64 -17.62
N PHE A 399 7.47 -7.60 -17.38
CA PHE A 399 8.48 -7.16 -18.33
C PHE A 399 9.87 -7.07 -17.67
N PRO A 400 10.48 -8.21 -17.33
CA PRO A 400 11.85 -8.26 -16.84
C PRO A 400 12.81 -7.85 -17.96
N GLY A 401 13.09 -6.56 -18.07
CA GLY A 401 14.05 -6.00 -19.05
C GLY A 401 13.57 -4.77 -19.82
N SER A 402 12.26 -4.49 -19.88
CA SER A 402 11.78 -3.19 -20.37
C SER A 402 11.51 -2.30 -19.16
N THR A 403 12.48 -1.48 -18.79
CA THR A 403 12.25 -0.44 -17.80
C THR A 403 11.96 0.88 -18.51
N PRO A 404 10.69 1.27 -18.70
CA PRO A 404 10.35 2.69 -18.78
C PRO A 404 10.64 3.36 -17.42
N ILE A 405 10.44 2.63 -16.31
CA ILE A 405 10.85 3.02 -14.96
C ILE A 405 12.33 2.73 -14.80
N ALA A 406 13.19 3.71 -15.05
CA ALA A 406 14.64 3.57 -14.96
C ALA A 406 15.09 3.07 -13.57
N ILE A 407 15.25 1.75 -13.40
CA ILE A 407 16.13 1.18 -12.38
C ILE A 407 17.55 1.34 -12.93
N GLN A 408 18.01 2.59 -13.05
CA GLN A 408 19.37 2.83 -13.52
C GLN A 408 20.35 2.26 -12.50
N HIS A 409 21.07 1.23 -12.93
CA HIS A 409 22.30 0.82 -12.27
C HIS A 409 23.24 2.03 -12.24
N GLY A 410 23.50 2.57 -11.05
CA GLY A 410 24.54 3.59 -10.85
C GLY A 410 25.91 3.10 -11.32
N PRO A 411 26.86 4.02 -11.57
CA PRO A 411 27.98 3.82 -12.48
C PRO A 411 29.09 2.99 -11.84
N TRP A 412 29.00 1.67 -11.96
CA TRP A 412 30.16 0.78 -11.86
C TRP A 412 30.08 -0.33 -12.91
N LYS A 413 29.79 0.03 -14.16
CA LYS A 413 30.40 -0.71 -15.26
C LYS A 413 31.88 -0.36 -15.20
N ARG A 414 32.70 -1.31 -14.73
CA ARG A 414 34.15 -1.29 -14.98
C ARG A 414 34.29 -0.97 -16.46
N MET A 415 34.90 0.17 -16.79
CA MET A 415 35.43 0.39 -18.12
C MET A 415 36.27 -0.85 -18.45
N PRO A 416 36.15 -1.43 -19.66
CA PRO A 416 37.22 -2.28 -20.15
C PRO A 416 38.49 -1.45 -20.03
N SER A 417 39.50 -2.00 -19.38
CA SER A 417 40.85 -1.46 -19.39
C SER A 417 41.17 -0.98 -20.80
N VAL A 418 41.44 0.32 -20.96
CA VAL A 418 42.09 0.87 -22.15
C VAL A 418 43.52 0.32 -22.12
N GLY A 419 43.66 -0.92 -22.57
CA GLY A 419 44.91 -1.61 -22.75
C GLY A 419 45.26 -1.59 -24.23
N GLY A 420 46.33 -0.88 -24.54
CA GLY A 420 47.24 -1.17 -25.65
C GLY A 420 46.63 -1.22 -27.05
N VAL A 421 46.71 -0.10 -27.77
CA VAL A 421 46.80 -0.12 -29.23
C VAL A 421 48.08 -0.87 -29.60
N VAL A 422 47.94 -2.12 -30.04
CA VAL A 422 48.97 -2.82 -30.82
C VAL A 422 48.53 -2.74 -32.28
N PRO A 423 49.32 -2.13 -33.19
CA PRO A 423 48.95 -2.07 -34.60
C PRO A 423 49.27 -3.41 -35.27
N GLU A 424 48.24 -4.13 -35.67
CA GLU A 424 48.38 -5.32 -36.53
C GLU A 424 48.66 -4.90 -37.98
N THR A 425 49.91 -5.12 -38.38
CA THR A 425 50.40 -4.99 -39.74
C THR A 425 49.79 -6.07 -40.63
N ARG A 426 49.06 -5.60 -41.65
CA ARG A 426 48.52 -6.41 -42.76
C ARG A 426 49.67 -6.95 -43.62
N ALA A 427 50.05 -8.22 -43.42
CA ALA A 427 50.85 -8.97 -44.39
C ALA A 427 49.97 -10.05 -45.03
N LYS A 428 49.50 -9.79 -46.26
CA LYS A 428 48.87 -10.78 -47.14
C LYS A 428 49.97 -11.71 -47.68
N ALA A 429 50.09 -12.92 -47.14
CA ALA A 429 50.75 -14.02 -47.81
C ALA A 429 49.69 -14.86 -48.55
N ARG A 430 49.79 -14.87 -49.89
CA ARG A 430 49.16 -15.87 -50.76
C ARG A 430 49.85 -17.21 -50.51
N GLN A 431 49.10 -18.29 -50.34
CA GLN A 431 49.55 -19.64 -50.68
C GLN A 431 48.35 -20.48 -51.11
N ASP A 432 48.25 -20.65 -52.42
CA ASP A 432 47.46 -21.69 -53.09
C ASP A 432 48.21 -23.03 -52.98
N GLY A 433 47.52 -24.11 -52.60
CA GLY A 433 48.05 -25.48 -52.62
C GLY A 433 47.02 -26.52 -52.15
N PRO A 434 46.85 -27.67 -52.82
CA PRO A 434 45.59 -28.41 -52.85
C PRO A 434 45.43 -29.51 -51.79
N ALA A 435 44.17 -29.94 -51.65
CA ALA A 435 43.63 -30.91 -50.69
C ALA A 435 44.24 -32.32 -50.77
N TRP A 436 44.50 -32.91 -49.59
CA TRP A 436 44.82 -34.31 -49.39
C TRP A 436 43.84 -34.93 -48.38
N ASP A 437 43.02 -35.88 -48.83
CA ASP A 437 42.09 -36.70 -48.04
C ASP A 437 42.67 -38.12 -47.89
N PRO A 438 43.08 -38.56 -46.69
CA PRO A 438 43.47 -39.94 -46.45
C PRO A 438 42.34 -40.70 -45.73
N ARG A 439 41.52 -41.43 -46.51
CA ARG A 439 40.73 -42.55 -45.96
C ARG A 439 41.60 -43.80 -45.89
N PRO A 440 41.54 -44.59 -44.81
CA PRO A 440 42.27 -45.85 -44.71
C PRO A 440 41.60 -46.98 -45.51
N PRO A 441 42.38 -47.96 -46.02
CA PRO A 441 41.86 -49.08 -46.79
C PRO A 441 41.14 -50.10 -45.91
N ARG A 442 40.06 -50.68 -46.45
CA ARG A 442 39.35 -51.82 -45.88
C ARG A 442 40.15 -53.11 -46.14
N ALA A 443 40.16 -54.00 -45.15
CA ALA A 443 40.38 -55.43 -45.33
C ALA A 443 39.01 -56.13 -45.43
#